data_AF-Q2IMZ6-F1
#
_entry.id   AF-Q2IMZ6-F1
#
_cell.length_a   1.000
_cell.length_b   1.000
_cell.length_c   1.000
_cell.angle_alpha   90.00
_cell.angle_beta   90.00
_cell.angle_gamma   90.00
#
_symmetry.space_group_name_H-M   'P 1'
#
loop_
_entity.id
_entity.type
_entity.pdbx_description
1 polymer ?
#
loop_
_entity_poly.entity_id
_entity_poly.type
_entity_poly.pdbx_seq_one_letter_code
_entity_poly.pdbx_strand_id
1 'polypeptide(L)'
;MLAAYREPLGGHPLLFVALPVEKVDRTAFQRDVSDAHVRKLTLAMDKTRRYLDPIVAVREGERYLTPNGGHRLTALKELGARTVLALLVPEREVAYQILALNIEKAHNLREKALEVVRMYRDLAGALDPKESEMALEFEEPALVTLGFAYEQRPRLSGGAYAPILRKVDALSDDRLSRALAERERRAGVVLAFDDAVGEAVARLKARGFDSPYLKNFVVARVNPLRFMKGAAPPFDELFAQMTKRAQGMDPGKVKSEDVARSGGAPEAE
;
A
#
# COMPACT_ATOMS: atom_id res chain seq x y z
N MET A 1 23.11 -2.90 -25.52
CA MET A 1 23.69 -3.27 -24.21
C MET A 1 24.97 -2.46 -24.01
N LEU A 2 25.18 -1.91 -22.81
CA LEU A 2 26.38 -1.12 -22.48
C LEU A 2 27.37 -1.93 -21.63
N ALA A 3 26.87 -2.65 -20.62
CA ALA A 3 27.67 -3.56 -19.79
C ALA A 3 26.80 -4.69 -19.22
N ALA A 4 27.44 -5.75 -18.74
CA ALA A 4 26.82 -6.81 -17.95
C ALA A 4 27.65 -7.00 -16.67
N TYR A 5 26.98 -7.21 -15.54
CA TYR A 5 27.64 -7.47 -14.26
C TYR A 5 26.79 -8.42 -13.42
N ARG A 6 27.40 -9.01 -12.38
CA ARG A 6 26.68 -9.76 -11.36
C ARG A 6 26.42 -8.84 -10.18
N GLU A 7 25.17 -8.75 -9.73
CA GLU A 7 24.85 -7.96 -8.55
C GLU A 7 25.47 -8.60 -7.28
N PRO A 8 25.81 -7.79 -6.26
CA PRO A 8 26.70 -8.21 -5.19
C PRO A 8 26.06 -9.09 -4.10
N LEU A 9 24.73 -9.23 -4.08
CA LEU A 9 24.01 -9.96 -3.03
C LEU A 9 23.80 -11.44 -3.40
N GLY A 10 23.19 -11.72 -4.56
CA GLY A 10 22.88 -13.07 -5.05
C GLY A 10 23.74 -13.52 -6.24
N GLY A 11 24.57 -12.64 -6.80
CA GLY A 11 25.34 -12.91 -8.01
C GLY A 11 24.50 -12.96 -9.29
N HIS A 12 23.25 -12.47 -9.28
CA HIS A 12 22.36 -12.51 -10.44
C HIS A 12 22.86 -11.60 -11.58
N PRO A 13 22.72 -12.03 -12.85
CA PRO A 13 23.18 -11.23 -13.99
C PRO A 13 22.27 -10.00 -14.21
N LEU A 14 22.85 -8.81 -14.24
CA LEU A 14 22.18 -7.57 -14.63
C LEU A 14 22.83 -6.96 -15.86
N LEU A 15 22.01 -6.36 -16.72
CA LEU A 15 22.47 -5.69 -17.93
C LEU A 15 22.31 -4.19 -17.78
N PHE A 16 23.38 -3.42 -17.88
CA PHE A 16 23.29 -1.97 -18.03
C PHE A 16 23.06 -1.65 -19.50
N VAL A 17 21.96 -0.98 -19.82
CA VAL A 17 21.48 -0.77 -21.19
C VAL A 17 21.06 0.67 -21.45
N ALA A 18 21.11 1.07 -22.71
CA ALA A 18 20.46 2.26 -23.24
C ALA A 18 19.24 1.81 -24.05
N LEU A 19 18.05 2.23 -23.64
CA LEU A 19 16.77 1.84 -24.25
C LEU A 19 16.12 3.03 -24.95
N PRO A 20 15.47 2.84 -26.12
CA PRO A 20 14.65 3.90 -26.71
C PRO A 20 13.48 4.25 -25.81
N VAL A 21 13.30 5.53 -25.49
CA VAL A 21 12.29 6.01 -24.51
C VAL A 21 10.87 5.62 -24.91
N GLU A 22 10.59 5.57 -26.21
CA GLU A 22 9.29 5.16 -26.78
C GLU A 22 8.98 3.68 -26.60
N LYS A 23 9.98 2.86 -26.26
CA LYS A 23 9.81 1.42 -25.97
C LYS A 23 9.73 1.11 -24.48
N VAL A 24 9.82 2.13 -23.61
CA VAL A 24 9.78 1.96 -22.16
C VAL A 24 8.49 2.58 -21.60
N ASP A 25 7.71 1.74 -20.93
CA ASP A 25 6.49 2.12 -20.24
C ASP A 25 6.60 1.80 -18.75
N ARG A 26 5.75 2.44 -17.93
CA ARG A 26 5.64 2.12 -16.50
C ARG A 26 4.90 0.80 -16.34
N THR A 27 5.21 0.03 -15.30
CA THR A 27 4.39 -1.12 -14.95
C THR A 27 2.99 -0.67 -14.54
N ALA A 28 1.96 -1.45 -14.87
CA ALA A 28 0.56 -1.10 -14.61
C ALA A 28 0.23 -0.98 -13.09
N PHE A 29 0.99 -1.66 -12.25
CA PHE A 29 0.81 -1.68 -10.79
C PHE A 29 1.55 -0.56 -10.05
N GLN A 30 2.40 0.22 -10.71
CA GLN A 30 3.05 1.36 -10.08
C GLN A 30 2.05 2.46 -9.71
N ARG A 31 2.33 3.17 -8.61
CA ARG A 31 1.72 4.47 -8.32
C ARG A 31 1.80 5.42 -9.48
N ASP A 32 0.73 6.17 -9.69
CA ASP A 32 0.74 7.33 -10.58
C ASP A 32 1.89 8.26 -10.23
N VAL A 33 2.56 8.76 -11.26
CA VAL A 33 3.62 9.74 -11.06
C VAL A 33 3.00 11.00 -10.47
N SER A 34 3.63 11.53 -9.42
CA SER A 34 3.22 12.80 -8.86
C SER A 34 3.70 13.92 -9.78
N ASP A 35 2.77 14.65 -10.39
CA ASP A 35 3.09 15.80 -11.25
C ASP A 35 4.02 16.80 -10.55
N ALA A 36 3.88 16.99 -9.24
CA ALA A 36 4.75 17.86 -8.46
C ALA A 36 6.20 17.35 -8.40
N HIS A 37 6.40 16.04 -8.23
CA HIS A 37 7.75 15.45 -8.25
C HIS A 37 8.33 15.43 -9.67
N VAL A 38 7.53 15.10 -10.69
CA VAL A 38 7.98 15.14 -12.09
C VAL A 38 8.45 16.54 -12.44
N ARG A 39 7.64 17.59 -12.19
CA ARG A 39 8.05 18.98 -12.46
C ARG A 39 9.36 19.38 -11.79
N LYS A 40 9.56 19.02 -10.52
CA LYS A 40 10.83 19.30 -9.80
C LYS A 40 12.00 18.57 -10.43
N LEU A 41 11.82 17.31 -10.80
CA LEU A 41 12.85 16.48 -11.41
C LEU A 41 13.20 16.99 -12.82
N THR A 42 12.20 17.29 -13.64
CA THR A 42 12.33 17.90 -14.97
C THR A 42 13.16 19.20 -14.88
N LEU A 43 12.80 20.11 -13.97
CA LEU A 43 13.53 21.37 -13.74
C LEU A 43 15.00 21.14 -13.33
N ALA A 44 15.24 20.20 -12.41
CA ALA A 44 16.59 19.90 -11.93
C ALA A 44 17.46 19.28 -13.03
N MET A 45 16.91 18.35 -13.81
CA MET A 45 17.58 17.72 -14.95
C MET A 45 17.88 18.72 -16.06
N ASP A 46 16.93 19.61 -16.40
CA ASP A 46 17.14 20.64 -17.42
C ASP A 46 18.21 21.65 -17.00
N LYS A 47 18.14 22.13 -15.74
CA LYS A 47 19.12 23.09 -15.20
C LYS A 47 20.52 22.50 -15.13
N THR A 48 20.66 21.25 -14.71
CA THR A 48 21.98 20.60 -14.51
C THR A 48 22.50 19.92 -15.76
N ARG A 49 21.63 19.67 -16.76
CA ARG A 49 21.90 18.87 -17.96
C ARG A 49 22.46 17.49 -17.62
N ARG A 50 21.98 16.88 -16.54
CA ARG A 50 22.48 15.59 -16.03
C ARG A 50 21.35 14.60 -15.79
N TYR A 51 21.62 13.36 -16.17
CA TYR A 51 20.87 12.17 -15.79
C TYR A 51 21.85 11.20 -15.14
N LEU A 52 21.67 10.95 -13.83
CA LEU A 52 22.69 10.26 -13.02
C LEU A 52 22.29 8.86 -12.59
N ASP A 53 20.99 8.60 -12.49
CA ASP A 53 20.46 7.40 -11.85
C ASP A 53 19.60 6.60 -12.84
N PRO A 54 20.13 5.47 -13.39
CA PRO A 54 19.43 4.59 -14.31
C PRO A 54 18.13 4.03 -13.72
N ILE A 55 17.09 3.91 -14.54
CA ILE A 55 15.85 3.22 -14.12
C ILE A 55 16.08 1.71 -14.03
N VAL A 56 15.20 0.98 -13.35
CA VAL A 56 15.14 -0.47 -13.49
C VAL A 56 14.16 -0.82 -14.59
N ALA A 57 14.48 -1.80 -15.43
CA ALA A 57 13.62 -2.26 -16.52
C ALA A 57 13.53 -3.79 -16.54
N VAL A 58 12.38 -4.30 -16.96
CA VAL A 58 12.16 -5.71 -17.30
C VAL A 58 11.63 -5.80 -18.73
N ARG A 59 11.94 -6.88 -19.44
CA ARG A 59 11.49 -7.05 -20.82
C ARG A 59 10.06 -7.61 -20.86
N GLU A 60 9.22 -7.01 -21.69
CA GLU A 60 7.88 -7.50 -22.01
C GLU A 60 7.68 -7.52 -23.53
N GLY A 61 7.87 -8.70 -24.13
CA GLY A 61 7.82 -8.85 -25.59
C GLY A 61 8.86 -7.96 -26.29
N GLU A 62 8.37 -7.02 -27.11
CA GLU A 62 9.20 -6.03 -27.82
C GLU A 62 9.40 -4.71 -27.07
N ARG A 63 8.80 -4.58 -25.88
CA ARG A 63 8.85 -3.40 -25.01
C ARG A 63 9.56 -3.70 -23.69
N TYR A 64 9.71 -2.66 -22.89
CA TYR A 64 10.26 -2.72 -21.55
C TYR A 64 9.31 -2.05 -20.57
N LEU A 65 9.15 -2.66 -19.40
CA LEU A 65 8.42 -2.08 -18.29
C LEU A 65 9.40 -1.63 -17.21
N THR A 66 9.19 -0.45 -16.64
CA THR A 66 9.99 0.02 -15.51
C THR A 66 9.24 -0.19 -14.18
N PRO A 67 9.66 -1.14 -13.32
CA PRO A 67 9.12 -1.29 -11.96
C PRO A 67 9.75 -0.30 -10.96
N ASN A 68 10.84 0.39 -11.31
CA ASN A 68 11.40 1.52 -10.55
C ASN A 68 11.98 2.57 -11.50
N GLY A 69 11.51 3.81 -11.36
CA GLY A 69 12.01 4.94 -12.16
C GLY A 69 10.94 5.69 -12.93
N GLY A 70 9.64 5.45 -12.69
CA GLY A 70 8.55 6.08 -13.42
C GLY A 70 8.60 7.62 -13.48
N HIS A 71 8.98 8.28 -12.38
CA HIS A 71 9.18 9.75 -12.37
C HIS A 71 10.33 10.19 -13.28
N ARG A 72 11.46 9.46 -13.25
CA ARG A 72 12.64 9.71 -14.09
C ARG A 72 12.33 9.50 -15.57
N LEU A 73 11.62 8.42 -15.90
CA LEU A 73 11.14 8.15 -17.26
C LEU A 73 10.21 9.26 -17.75
N THR A 74 9.27 9.72 -16.90
CA THR A 74 8.31 10.78 -17.27
C THR A 74 9.03 12.11 -17.49
N ALA A 75 9.95 12.49 -16.60
CA ALA A 75 10.76 13.70 -16.77
C ALA A 75 11.60 13.67 -18.05
N LEU A 76 12.22 12.52 -18.38
CA LEU A 76 12.95 12.36 -19.64
C LEU A 76 12.04 12.47 -20.88
N LYS A 77 10.82 11.94 -20.81
CA LYS A 77 9.81 12.11 -21.88
C LYS A 77 9.45 13.59 -22.06
N GLU A 78 9.23 14.34 -20.97
CA GLU A 78 8.96 15.79 -21.03
C GLU A 78 10.13 16.60 -21.59
N LEU A 79 11.37 16.20 -21.30
CA LEU A 79 12.58 16.83 -21.82
C LEU A 79 12.94 16.43 -23.26
N GLY A 80 12.15 15.57 -23.90
CA GLY A 80 12.37 15.13 -25.28
C GLY A 80 13.57 14.18 -25.45
N ALA A 81 13.96 13.45 -24.40
CA ALA A 81 15.03 12.46 -24.50
C ALA A 81 14.63 11.30 -25.41
N ARG A 82 15.56 10.84 -26.24
CA ARG A 82 15.37 9.68 -27.13
C ARG A 82 15.74 8.35 -26.48
N THR A 83 16.62 8.40 -25.48
CA THR A 83 17.22 7.23 -24.84
C THR A 83 17.18 7.38 -23.33
N VAL A 84 16.89 6.30 -22.61
CA VAL A 84 16.99 6.19 -21.16
C VAL A 84 17.99 5.10 -20.78
N LEU A 85 18.84 5.37 -19.78
CA LEU A 85 19.72 4.33 -19.24
C LEU A 85 18.95 3.50 -18.22
N ALA A 86 19.09 2.18 -18.31
CA ALA A 86 18.39 1.26 -17.43
C ALA A 86 19.28 0.10 -16.97
N LEU A 87 19.01 -0.39 -15.77
CA LEU A 87 19.40 -1.71 -15.30
C LEU A 87 18.31 -2.70 -15.71
N LEU A 88 18.58 -3.48 -16.75
CA LEU A 88 17.68 -4.49 -17.25
C LEU A 88 17.85 -5.78 -16.45
N VAL A 89 16.77 -6.19 -15.79
CA VAL A 89 16.66 -7.47 -15.08
C VAL A 89 16.11 -8.52 -16.05
N PRO A 90 16.86 -9.59 -16.34
CA PRO A 90 16.42 -10.64 -17.26
C PRO A 90 15.18 -11.41 -16.77
N GLU A 91 15.06 -11.62 -15.46
CA GLU A 91 14.00 -12.39 -14.82
C GLU A 91 12.74 -11.54 -14.60
N ARG A 92 11.64 -11.92 -15.27
CA ARG A 92 10.36 -11.18 -15.20
C ARG A 92 9.77 -11.16 -13.79
N GLU A 93 9.90 -12.25 -13.04
CA GLU A 93 9.34 -12.43 -11.69
C GLU A 93 9.94 -11.43 -10.68
N VAL A 94 11.19 -11.00 -10.89
CA VAL A 94 11.88 -10.04 -10.02
C VAL A 94 11.26 -8.64 -10.10
N ALA A 95 10.46 -8.34 -11.13
CA ALA A 95 9.74 -7.06 -11.25
C ALA A 95 8.87 -6.76 -10.02
N TYR A 96 8.26 -7.78 -9.42
CA TYR A 96 7.41 -7.65 -8.23
C TYR A 96 8.25 -7.44 -6.96
N GLN A 97 9.40 -8.09 -6.87
CA GLN A 97 10.35 -7.93 -5.76
C GLN A 97 10.99 -6.53 -5.75
N ILE A 98 11.26 -5.96 -6.91
CA ILE A 98 11.83 -4.60 -7.04
C ILE A 98 10.92 -3.53 -6.42
N LEU A 99 9.60 -3.74 -6.40
CA LEU A 99 8.70 -2.83 -5.70
C LEU A 99 8.92 -2.86 -4.18
N ALA A 100 9.08 -4.06 -3.60
CA ALA A 100 9.38 -4.22 -2.17
C ALA A 100 10.71 -3.56 -1.78
N LEU A 101 11.63 -3.39 -2.74
CA LEU A 101 12.92 -2.72 -2.55
C LEU A 101 12.86 -1.18 -2.60
N ASN A 102 11.73 -0.57 -2.98
CA ASN A 102 11.54 0.90 -2.96
C ASN A 102 11.23 1.42 -1.53
N ILE A 103 12.18 1.25 -0.62
CA ILE A 103 12.03 1.60 0.81
C ILE A 103 12.22 3.12 1.06
N GLU A 104 12.70 3.89 0.07
CA GLU A 104 13.19 5.28 0.27
C GLU A 104 12.14 6.34 0.63
N LYS A 105 10.86 6.09 0.38
CA LYS A 105 9.81 7.02 0.81
C LYS A 105 8.73 6.23 1.50
N ALA A 106 8.64 6.30 2.82
CA ALA A 106 7.56 5.68 3.60
C ALA A 106 6.22 6.01 2.93
N HIS A 107 5.66 5.02 2.24
CA HIS A 107 4.39 5.17 1.54
C HIS A 107 3.32 5.41 2.59
N ASN A 108 2.44 6.40 2.37
CA ASN A 108 1.27 6.46 3.23
C ASN A 108 0.49 5.14 3.05
N LEU A 109 -0.07 4.61 4.13
CA LEU A 109 -0.69 3.29 4.20
C LEU A 109 -1.62 2.99 3.01
N ARG A 110 -2.36 4.00 2.56
CA ARG A 110 -3.32 3.88 1.45
C ARG A 110 -2.63 3.55 0.13
N GLU A 111 -1.57 4.28 -0.22
CA GLU A 111 -0.83 4.04 -1.45
C GLU A 111 -0.25 2.64 -1.47
N LYS A 112 0.34 2.21 -0.34
CA LYS A 112 0.90 0.86 -0.20
C LYS A 112 -0.16 -0.23 -0.36
N ALA A 113 -1.29 -0.09 0.32
CA ALA A 113 -2.40 -1.05 0.21
C ALA A 113 -2.99 -1.12 -1.21
N LEU A 114 -3.10 0.02 -1.90
CA LEU A 114 -3.58 0.07 -3.29
C LEU A 114 -2.60 -0.57 -4.28
N GLU A 115 -1.29 -0.48 -4.04
CA GLU A 115 -0.30 -1.19 -4.84
C GLU A 115 -0.39 -2.70 -4.62
N VAL A 116 -0.52 -3.13 -3.36
CA VAL A 116 -0.65 -4.55 -3.01
C VAL A 116 -1.88 -5.19 -3.65
N VAL A 117 -3.07 -4.55 -3.63
CA VAL A 117 -4.27 -5.13 -4.27
C VAL A 117 -4.17 -5.17 -5.80
N ARG A 118 -3.51 -4.19 -6.43
CA ARG A 118 -3.26 -4.22 -7.89
C ARG A 118 -2.35 -5.39 -8.25
N MET A 119 -1.26 -5.55 -7.51
CA MET A 119 -0.36 -6.69 -7.65
C MET A 119 -1.09 -8.02 -7.43
N TYR A 120 -1.93 -8.08 -6.40
CA TYR A 120 -2.74 -9.25 -6.10
C TYR A 120 -3.61 -9.67 -7.27
N ARG A 121 -4.40 -8.75 -7.85
CA ARG A 121 -5.29 -9.04 -8.98
C ARG A 121 -4.53 -9.45 -10.23
N ASP A 122 -3.39 -8.81 -10.50
CA ASP A 122 -2.52 -9.16 -11.62
C ASP A 122 -1.96 -10.59 -11.48
N LEU A 123 -1.38 -10.91 -10.32
CA LEU A 123 -0.85 -12.25 -10.04
C LEU A 123 -1.95 -13.32 -10.07
N ALA A 124 -3.15 -13.03 -9.55
CA ALA A 124 -4.30 -13.93 -9.60
C ALA A 124 -4.75 -14.26 -11.04
N GLY A 125 -4.59 -13.33 -11.97
CA GLY A 125 -4.92 -13.51 -13.39
C GLY A 125 -3.79 -14.10 -14.24
N ALA A 126 -2.54 -14.02 -13.76
CA ALA A 126 -1.35 -14.41 -14.52
C ALA A 126 -0.71 -15.72 -14.01
N LEU A 127 -0.11 -15.70 -12.81
CA LEU A 127 0.69 -16.81 -12.27
C LEU A 127 -0.08 -17.69 -11.28
N ASP A 128 -1.06 -17.10 -10.59
CA ASP A 128 -1.92 -17.73 -9.59
C ASP A 128 -1.18 -18.56 -8.49
N PRO A 129 -0.15 -17.98 -7.82
CA PRO A 129 0.56 -18.64 -6.72
C PRO A 129 -0.35 -18.80 -5.49
N LYS A 130 0.12 -19.54 -4.46
CA LYS A 130 -0.57 -19.52 -3.17
C LYS A 130 -0.41 -18.17 -2.50
N GLU A 131 -1.44 -17.72 -1.81
CA GLU A 131 -1.39 -16.42 -1.13
C GLU A 131 -0.30 -16.39 -0.04
N SER A 132 -0.08 -17.49 0.67
CA SER A 132 0.96 -17.63 1.70
C SER A 132 2.39 -17.56 1.16
N GLU A 133 2.60 -17.84 -0.13
CA GLU A 133 3.91 -17.73 -0.79
C GLU A 133 4.28 -16.28 -1.12
N MET A 134 3.31 -15.37 -1.13
CA MET A 134 3.47 -13.95 -1.50
C MET A 134 3.75 -13.04 -0.30
N ALA A 135 4.22 -13.59 0.82
CA ALA A 135 4.42 -12.83 2.05
C ALA A 135 5.44 -11.69 1.91
N LEU A 136 6.44 -11.87 1.05
CA LEU A 136 7.44 -10.83 0.77
C LEU A 136 6.82 -9.70 -0.06
N GLU A 137 6.07 -10.06 -1.10
CA GLU A 137 5.50 -9.14 -2.08
C GLU A 137 4.32 -8.33 -1.52
N PHE A 138 3.48 -8.96 -0.68
CA PHE A 138 2.37 -8.28 -0.02
C PHE A 138 2.76 -7.57 1.28
N GLU A 139 3.96 -7.87 1.80
CA GLU A 139 4.58 -7.39 3.03
C GLU A 139 3.83 -7.71 4.34
N GLU A 140 2.52 -7.51 4.38
CA GLU A 140 1.66 -7.93 5.47
C GLU A 140 0.22 -8.21 4.99
N PRO A 141 -0.49 -9.20 5.58
CA PRO A 141 -1.87 -9.53 5.21
C PRO A 141 -2.82 -8.32 5.25
N ALA A 142 -2.60 -7.43 6.22
CA ALA A 142 -3.40 -6.23 6.43
C ALA A 142 -3.42 -5.30 5.22
N LEU A 143 -2.33 -5.22 4.44
CA LEU A 143 -2.26 -4.39 3.25
C LEU A 143 -3.14 -4.95 2.13
N VAL A 144 -3.24 -6.27 2.01
CA VAL A 144 -4.13 -6.93 1.05
C VAL A 144 -5.57 -6.54 1.36
N THR A 145 -6.06 -6.83 2.56
CA THR A 145 -7.44 -6.55 2.96
C THR A 145 -7.77 -5.05 2.89
N LEU A 146 -6.86 -4.18 3.30
CA LEU A 146 -7.04 -2.73 3.16
C LEU A 146 -7.06 -2.28 1.70
N GLY A 147 -6.28 -2.90 0.82
CA GLY A 147 -6.26 -2.59 -0.60
C GLY A 147 -7.64 -2.82 -1.23
N PHE A 148 -8.23 -3.99 -0.99
CA PHE A 148 -9.61 -4.29 -1.41
C PHE A 148 -10.62 -3.31 -0.80
N ALA A 149 -10.45 -2.93 0.47
CA ALA A 149 -11.33 -1.95 1.11
C ALA A 149 -11.19 -0.54 0.50
N TYR A 150 -9.98 -0.13 0.11
CA TYR A 150 -9.72 1.16 -0.55
C TYR A 150 -10.24 1.20 -1.99
N GLU A 151 -10.22 0.09 -2.74
CA GLU A 151 -10.85 0.01 -4.07
C GLU A 151 -12.36 0.33 -3.96
N GLN A 152 -13.03 -0.21 -2.95
CA GLN A 152 -14.46 0.03 -2.71
C GLN A 152 -14.73 1.41 -2.08
N ARG A 153 -13.87 1.87 -1.17
CA ARG A 153 -14.01 3.15 -0.46
C ARG A 153 -12.69 3.93 -0.45
N PRO A 154 -12.42 4.75 -1.49
CA PRO A 154 -11.16 5.49 -1.61
C PRO A 154 -10.83 6.43 -0.45
N ARG A 155 -11.84 6.93 0.27
CA ARG A 155 -11.68 7.85 1.43
C ARG A 155 -11.69 7.13 2.79
N LEU A 156 -11.55 5.80 2.81
CA LEU A 156 -11.46 5.03 4.05
C LEU A 156 -10.34 5.56 4.95
N SER A 157 -10.58 5.62 6.25
CA SER A 157 -9.56 6.00 7.24
C SER A 157 -8.74 4.77 7.68
N GLY A 158 -8.10 4.07 6.73
CA GLY A 158 -7.50 2.75 6.97
C GLY A 158 -6.45 2.71 8.08
N GLY A 159 -5.81 3.86 8.39
CA GLY A 159 -4.86 3.98 9.50
C GLY A 159 -5.46 3.65 10.87
N ALA A 160 -6.76 3.88 11.05
CA ALA A 160 -7.46 3.52 12.29
C ALA A 160 -7.60 1.99 12.47
N TYR A 161 -7.61 1.23 11.36
CA TYR A 161 -7.91 -0.21 11.34
C TYR A 161 -6.65 -1.08 11.17
N ALA A 162 -5.60 -0.55 10.54
CA ALA A 162 -4.36 -1.29 10.29
C ALA A 162 -3.76 -1.97 11.54
N PRO A 163 -3.68 -1.33 12.72
CA PRO A 163 -3.15 -1.99 13.92
C PRO A 163 -3.97 -3.20 14.40
N ILE A 164 -5.27 -3.23 14.11
CA ILE A 164 -6.15 -4.35 14.42
C ILE A 164 -5.93 -5.46 13.41
N LEU A 165 -5.95 -5.12 12.11
CA LEU A 165 -5.74 -6.08 11.02
C LEU A 165 -4.40 -6.81 11.15
N ARG A 166 -3.31 -6.11 11.49
CA ARG A 166 -1.99 -6.73 11.75
C ARG A 166 -2.01 -7.84 12.81
N LYS A 167 -3.00 -7.85 13.70
CA LYS A 167 -3.12 -8.84 14.77
C LYS A 167 -4.00 -10.04 14.42
N VAL A 168 -4.91 -9.90 13.46
CA VAL A 168 -5.95 -10.91 13.20
C VAL A 168 -6.09 -11.33 11.74
N ASP A 169 -5.48 -10.59 10.81
CA ASP A 169 -5.47 -10.93 9.40
C ASP A 169 -4.29 -11.86 9.09
N ALA A 170 -4.49 -12.75 8.13
CA ALA A 170 -3.53 -13.78 7.73
C ALA A 170 -3.65 -14.08 6.24
N LEU A 171 -2.55 -14.51 5.61
CA LEU A 171 -2.55 -15.05 4.26
C LEU A 171 -3.15 -16.47 4.29
N SER A 172 -3.91 -16.82 3.26
CA SER A 172 -4.47 -18.15 3.03
C SER A 172 -3.45 -19.07 2.36
N ASP A 173 -3.63 -20.38 2.51
CA ASP A 173 -2.91 -21.39 1.72
C ASP A 173 -3.59 -21.69 0.36
N ASP A 174 -4.69 -20.99 0.07
CA ASP A 174 -5.35 -21.02 -1.24
C ASP A 174 -4.57 -20.25 -2.30
N ARG A 175 -4.82 -20.58 -3.57
CA ARG A 175 -4.36 -19.78 -4.70
C ARG A 175 -5.02 -18.41 -4.73
N LEU A 176 -4.31 -17.39 -5.21
CA LEU A 176 -4.80 -16.01 -5.25
C LEU A 176 -6.18 -15.89 -5.91
N SER A 177 -6.40 -16.56 -7.05
CA SER A 177 -7.67 -16.57 -7.78
C SER A 177 -8.85 -17.08 -6.94
N ARG A 178 -8.60 -18.04 -6.03
CA ARG A 178 -9.61 -18.57 -5.10
C ARG A 178 -9.77 -17.71 -3.85
N ALA A 179 -8.69 -17.12 -3.36
CA ALA A 179 -8.70 -16.26 -2.18
C ALA A 179 -9.32 -14.87 -2.42
N LEU A 180 -9.49 -14.44 -3.69
CA LEU A 180 -10.14 -13.18 -4.08
C LEU A 180 -11.47 -12.94 -3.35
N ALA A 181 -12.37 -13.93 -3.37
CA ALA A 181 -13.69 -13.79 -2.77
C ALA A 181 -13.61 -13.58 -1.25
N GLU A 182 -12.67 -14.27 -0.58
CA GLU A 182 -12.44 -14.10 0.85
C GLU A 182 -11.84 -12.71 1.16
N ARG A 183 -10.93 -12.20 0.32
CA ARG A 183 -10.39 -10.84 0.48
C ARG A 183 -11.44 -9.76 0.28
N GLU A 184 -12.31 -9.90 -0.71
CA GLU A 184 -13.45 -9.00 -0.93
C GLU A 184 -14.44 -9.05 0.25
N ARG A 185 -14.70 -10.24 0.80
CA ARG A 185 -15.53 -10.41 1.99
C ARG A 185 -14.91 -9.74 3.22
N ARG A 186 -13.63 -9.98 3.51
CA ARG A 186 -12.91 -9.35 4.63
C ARG A 186 -12.88 -7.84 4.50
N ALA A 187 -12.67 -7.30 3.29
CA ALA A 187 -12.80 -5.88 3.03
C ALA A 187 -14.21 -5.36 3.37
N GLY A 188 -15.26 -6.08 2.96
CA GLY A 188 -16.64 -5.75 3.33
C GLY A 188 -16.87 -5.72 4.85
N VAL A 189 -16.29 -6.65 5.60
CA VAL A 189 -16.34 -6.65 7.08
C VAL A 189 -15.67 -5.41 7.68
N VAL A 190 -14.49 -5.03 7.16
CA VAL A 190 -13.79 -3.80 7.60
C VAL A 190 -14.62 -2.55 7.31
N LEU A 191 -15.27 -2.49 6.14
CA LEU A 191 -16.11 -1.36 5.74
C LEU A 191 -17.39 -1.26 6.59
N ALA A 192 -18.03 -2.39 6.90
CA ALA A 192 -19.17 -2.42 7.81
C ALA A 192 -18.80 -1.93 9.22
N PHE A 193 -17.59 -2.27 9.68
CA PHE A 193 -17.06 -1.72 10.93
C PHE A 193 -16.79 -0.21 10.83
N ASP A 194 -16.23 0.28 9.72
CA ASP A 194 -16.04 1.73 9.47
C ASP A 194 -17.37 2.50 9.49
N ASP A 195 -18.44 1.92 8.95
CA ASP A 195 -19.78 2.51 8.99
C ASP A 195 -20.29 2.66 10.43
N ALA A 196 -20.21 1.59 11.22
CA ALA A 196 -20.61 1.62 12.64
C ALA A 196 -19.77 2.64 13.46
N VAL A 197 -18.48 2.75 13.17
CA VAL A 197 -17.60 3.75 13.77
C VAL A 197 -17.99 5.15 13.33
N GLY A 198 -18.31 5.36 12.06
CA GLY A 198 -18.77 6.64 11.51
C GLY A 198 -20.04 7.14 12.20
N GLU A 199 -21.01 6.25 12.41
CA GLU A 199 -22.23 6.57 13.16
C GLU A 199 -21.95 6.96 14.61
N ALA A 200 -21.05 6.22 15.30
CA ALA A 200 -20.64 6.56 16.66
C ALA A 200 -19.96 7.95 16.73
N VAL A 201 -19.09 8.26 15.77
CA VAL A 201 -18.47 9.58 15.63
C VAL A 201 -19.53 10.67 15.41
N ALA A 202 -20.53 10.42 14.55
CA ALA A 202 -21.60 11.38 14.30
C ALA A 202 -22.42 11.66 15.57
N ARG A 203 -22.73 10.62 16.36
CA ARG A 203 -23.41 10.78 17.66
C ARG A 203 -22.59 11.57 18.68
N LEU A 204 -21.26 11.41 18.69
CA LEU A 204 -20.38 12.24 19.51
C LEU A 204 -20.37 13.70 19.05
N LYS A 205 -20.25 13.95 17.75
CA LYS A 205 -20.31 15.32 17.20
C LYS A 205 -21.61 16.03 17.53
N ALA A 206 -22.75 15.34 17.48
CA ALA A 206 -24.05 15.87 17.86
C ALA A 206 -24.14 16.32 19.33
N ARG A 207 -23.22 15.84 20.20
CA ARG A 207 -23.10 16.26 21.60
C ARG A 207 -22.03 17.33 21.83
N GLY A 208 -21.49 17.92 20.78
CA GLY A 208 -20.51 19.01 20.87
C GLY A 208 -19.05 18.55 20.94
N PHE A 209 -18.75 17.27 20.70
CA PHE A 209 -17.37 16.84 20.53
C PHE A 209 -16.84 17.25 19.15
N ASP A 210 -15.78 18.05 19.14
CA ASP A 210 -15.10 18.44 17.91
C ASP A 210 -13.60 18.13 18.03
N SER A 211 -13.17 17.05 17.38
CA SER A 211 -11.76 16.63 17.36
C SER A 211 -11.44 15.80 16.12
N PRO A 212 -10.28 16.01 15.48
CA PRO A 212 -9.84 15.18 14.36
C PRO A 212 -9.57 13.72 14.77
N TYR A 213 -9.39 13.46 16.06
CA TYR A 213 -9.06 12.12 16.59
C TYR A 213 -10.28 11.29 16.96
N LEU A 214 -11.51 11.78 16.77
CA LEU A 214 -12.74 11.07 17.21
C LEU A 214 -12.84 9.64 16.66
N LYS A 215 -12.48 9.43 15.39
CA LYS A 215 -12.49 8.08 14.81
C LYS A 215 -11.52 7.14 15.52
N ASN A 216 -10.27 7.59 15.71
CA ASN A 216 -9.25 6.80 16.41
C ASN A 216 -9.66 6.53 17.87
N PHE A 217 -10.27 7.51 18.54
CA PHE A 217 -10.83 7.34 19.88
C PHE A 217 -11.92 6.26 19.90
N VAL A 218 -12.91 6.33 19.01
CA VAL A 218 -14.00 5.34 18.95
C VAL A 218 -13.43 3.94 18.73
N VAL A 219 -12.53 3.78 17.75
CA VAL A 219 -11.90 2.49 17.45
C VAL A 219 -11.14 1.96 18.66
N ALA A 220 -10.31 2.78 19.31
CA ALA A 220 -9.57 2.39 20.51
C ALA A 220 -10.50 2.01 21.68
N ARG A 221 -11.63 2.71 21.83
CA ARG A 221 -12.61 2.48 22.89
C ARG A 221 -13.34 1.15 22.74
N VAL A 222 -13.63 0.74 21.51
CA VAL A 222 -14.34 -0.52 21.22
C VAL A 222 -13.41 -1.73 21.10
N ASN A 223 -12.11 -1.50 20.89
CA ASN A 223 -11.09 -2.53 20.70
C ASN A 223 -10.84 -3.36 21.99
N PRO A 224 -11.23 -4.66 22.01
CA PRO A 224 -11.00 -5.53 23.16
C PRO A 224 -9.53 -5.98 23.30
N LEU A 225 -8.73 -5.91 22.22
CA LEU A 225 -7.37 -6.45 22.19
C LEU A 225 -6.42 -5.77 23.18
N ARG A 226 -6.72 -4.54 23.63
CA ARG A 226 -5.92 -3.83 24.62
C ARG A 226 -6.03 -4.43 26.04
N PHE A 227 -7.10 -5.16 26.31
CA PHE A 227 -7.41 -5.70 27.64
C PHE A 227 -7.37 -7.23 27.71
N MET A 228 -7.23 -7.90 26.56
CA MET A 228 -7.17 -9.36 26.50
C MET A 228 -5.82 -9.89 27.00
N LYS A 229 -5.89 -10.96 27.79
CA LYS A 229 -4.76 -11.82 28.13
C LYS A 229 -4.91 -13.10 27.32
N GLY A 230 -4.03 -13.34 26.35
CA GLY A 230 -4.08 -14.53 25.49
C GLY A 230 -4.08 -14.20 24.00
N ALA A 231 -4.36 -15.21 23.17
CA ALA A 231 -4.43 -15.07 21.72
C ALA A 231 -5.58 -14.13 21.29
N ALA A 232 -5.38 -13.42 20.19
CA ALA A 232 -6.43 -12.60 19.61
C ALA A 232 -7.57 -13.50 19.08
N PRO A 233 -8.84 -13.07 19.16
CA PRO A 233 -9.93 -13.80 18.53
C PRO A 233 -9.75 -13.86 17.00
N PRO A 234 -10.37 -14.85 16.33
CA PRO A 234 -10.44 -14.88 14.88
C PRO A 234 -10.96 -13.56 14.29
N PHE A 235 -10.55 -13.25 13.07
CA PHE A 235 -10.91 -12.03 12.34
C PHE A 235 -12.41 -11.70 12.45
N ASP A 236 -13.28 -12.65 12.07
CA ASP A 236 -14.72 -12.42 12.01
C ASP A 236 -15.33 -12.18 13.39
N GLU A 237 -14.93 -12.95 14.39
CA GLU A 237 -15.40 -12.79 15.77
C GLU A 237 -15.01 -11.42 16.34
N LEU A 238 -13.75 -11.00 16.11
CA LEU A 238 -13.26 -9.72 16.58
C LEU A 238 -14.01 -8.56 15.92
N PHE A 239 -14.12 -8.55 14.59
CA PHE A 239 -14.78 -7.46 13.87
C PHE A 239 -16.28 -7.41 14.17
N ALA A 240 -16.96 -8.56 14.31
CA ALA A 240 -18.35 -8.61 14.73
C ALA A 240 -18.53 -8.02 16.14
N GLN A 241 -17.67 -8.38 17.09
CA GLN A 241 -17.71 -7.84 18.45
C GLN A 241 -17.46 -6.32 18.46
N MET A 242 -16.44 -5.85 17.73
CA MET A 242 -16.09 -4.42 17.66
C MET A 242 -17.20 -3.61 16.99
N THR A 243 -17.82 -4.13 15.93
CA THR A 243 -18.97 -3.51 15.24
C THR A 243 -20.15 -3.36 16.19
N LYS A 244 -20.52 -4.42 16.92
CA LYS A 244 -21.60 -4.37 17.92
C LYS A 244 -21.32 -3.34 19.02
N ARG A 245 -20.07 -3.24 19.47
CA ARG A 245 -19.65 -2.24 20.47
C ARG A 245 -19.69 -0.81 19.95
N ALA A 246 -19.35 -0.59 18.68
CA ALA A 246 -19.45 0.74 18.05
C ALA A 246 -20.91 1.16 17.89
N GLN A 247 -21.78 0.25 17.43
CA GLN A 247 -23.23 0.49 17.34
C GLN A 247 -23.84 0.81 18.70
N GLY A 248 -23.49 0.03 19.74
CA GLY A 248 -23.97 0.22 21.11
C GLY A 248 -23.23 1.30 21.92
N MET A 249 -22.32 2.08 21.32
CA MET A 249 -21.57 3.10 22.03
C MET A 249 -22.51 4.22 22.49
N ASP A 250 -22.56 4.43 23.81
CA ASP A 250 -23.29 5.51 24.47
C ASP A 250 -22.41 6.79 24.55
N PRO A 251 -22.75 7.85 23.78
CA PRO A 251 -22.02 9.12 23.81
C PRO A 251 -22.06 9.82 25.17
N GLY A 252 -23.05 9.54 26.02
CA GLY A 252 -23.19 10.16 27.35
C GLY A 252 -22.17 9.70 28.37
N LYS A 253 -21.46 8.60 28.09
CA LYS A 253 -20.40 8.06 28.94
C LYS A 253 -19.01 8.52 28.51
N VAL A 254 -18.90 9.38 27.49
CA VAL A 254 -17.63 9.93 26.99
C VAL A 254 -17.40 11.30 27.60
N LYS A 255 -16.20 11.55 28.12
CA LYS A 255 -15.77 12.87 28.60
C LYS A 255 -14.77 13.49 27.63
N SER A 256 -14.69 14.82 27.57
CA SER A 256 -13.75 15.54 26.69
C SER A 256 -12.29 15.15 26.93
N GLU A 257 -11.92 14.89 28.19
CA GLU A 257 -10.59 14.41 28.58
C GLU A 257 -10.22 13.06 27.95
N ASP A 258 -11.20 12.17 27.73
CA ASP A 258 -10.96 10.85 27.14
C ASP A 258 -10.53 10.98 25.66
N VAL A 259 -11.12 11.94 24.94
CA VAL A 259 -10.80 12.22 23.55
C VAL A 259 -9.42 12.89 23.42
N ALA A 260 -9.08 13.81 24.34
CA ALA A 260 -7.78 14.49 24.35
C ALA A 260 -6.60 13.53 24.53
N ARG A 261 -6.75 12.50 25.38
CA ARG A 261 -5.72 11.46 25.58
C ARG A 261 -5.47 10.58 24.36
N SER A 262 -6.34 10.64 23.35
CA SER A 262 -6.25 9.83 22.13
C SER A 262 -5.42 10.48 21.02
N GLY A 263 -4.97 11.72 21.20
CA GLY A 263 -4.19 12.48 20.22
C GLY A 263 -2.71 12.07 20.08
N GLY A 264 -2.21 11.14 20.91
CA GLY A 264 -0.78 10.81 20.97
C GLY A 264 0.06 11.96 21.53
N ALA A 265 1.24 11.65 22.07
CA ALA A 265 2.25 12.70 22.29
C ALA A 265 2.74 13.19 20.92
N PRO A 266 3.08 14.49 20.75
CA PRO A 266 3.69 14.97 19.52
C PRO A 266 4.93 14.11 19.20
N GLU A 267 5.05 13.68 17.95
CA GLU A 267 6.29 13.06 17.47
C GLU A 267 7.42 14.07 17.69
N ALA A 268 8.46 13.65 18.42
CA ALA A 268 9.65 14.47 18.60
C ALA A 268 10.29 14.70 17.23
N GLU A 269 10.59 15.97 16.92
CA GLU A 269 11.29 16.44 15.72
C GLU A 269 12.58 15.66 15.40
#